data_AF-A0A6G0VS26-F1
#
_entry.id   AF-A0A6G0VS26-F1
#
_cell.length_a   1.000
_cell.length_b   1.000
_cell.length_c   1.000
_cell.angle_alpha   90.00
_cell.angle_beta   90.00
_cell.angle_gamma   90.00
#
_symmetry.space_group_name_H-M   'P 1'
#
loop_
_entity.id
_entity.type
_entity.pdbx_description
1 polymer ?
#
loop_
_entity_poly.entity_id
_entity_poly.type
_entity_poly.pdbx_seq_one_letter_code
_entity_poly.pdbx_strand_id
1 'polypeptide(L)'
;MSRLNFLKTLSRQLMEEQLKYRLTIDVLPKTIKFRLKQYATKTYEAAGTSQRVRASGRCAFCVRAKDRKTTKVCTNCARLICRDHIIETCPDCFIDM
;
A
#
# COMPACT_ATOMS: atom_id res chain seq x y z
N MET A 1 0.48 26.59 18.07
CA MET A 1 1.30 26.29 16.88
C MET A 1 2.53 27.19 16.90
N SER A 2 3.73 26.67 16.60
CA SER A 2 4.93 27.52 16.44
C SER A 2 4.98 28.13 15.03
N ARG A 3 5.62 29.29 14.87
CA ARG A 3 5.88 29.93 13.57
C ARG A 3 6.55 28.98 12.57
N LEU A 4 7.47 28.14 13.06
CA LEU A 4 8.12 27.12 12.24
C LEU A 4 7.11 26.12 11.66
N ASN A 5 6.17 25.63 12.48
CA ASN A 5 5.15 24.70 12.02
C ASN A 5 4.20 25.37 11.03
N PHE A 6 3.83 26.63 11.28
CA PHE A 6 3.01 27.42 10.36
C PHE A 6 3.67 27.55 8.98
N LEU A 7 4.95 27.96 8.91
CA LEU A 7 5.67 28.11 7.65
C LEU A 7 5.84 26.77 6.91
N LYS A 8 6.07 25.67 7.65
CA LYS A 8 6.12 24.32 7.08
C LYS A 8 4.78 23.88 6.49
N THR A 9 3.66 24.23 7.13
CA THR A 9 2.32 23.92 6.60
C THR A 9 2.02 24.78 5.38
N LEU A 10 2.24 26.09 5.48
CA LEU A 10 1.98 27.04 4.39
C LEU A 10 2.77 26.68 3.12
N SER A 11 4.06 26.39 3.26
CA SER A 11 4.89 25.97 2.12
C SER A 11 4.41 24.69 1.45
N ARG A 12 3.83 23.74 2.20
CA ARG A 12 3.22 22.53 1.61
C ARG A 12 1.96 22.86 0.83
N GLN A 13 1.09 23.69 1.40
CA GLN A 13 -0.17 24.11 0.77
C GLN A 13 0.09 24.84 -0.55
N LEU A 14 1.03 25.78 -0.56
CA LEU A 14 1.38 26.54 -1.76
C LEU A 14 1.95 25.67 -2.90
N MET A 15 2.56 24.53 -2.59
CA MET A 15 3.15 23.64 -3.59
C MET A 15 2.20 22.52 -4.04
N GLU A 16 1.06 22.32 -3.38
CA GLU A 16 0.24 21.12 -3.53
C GLU A 16 -0.22 20.87 -4.97
N GLU A 17 -0.79 21.87 -5.63
CA GLU A 17 -1.28 21.76 -7.01
C GLU A 17 -0.15 21.38 -7.98
N GLN A 18 1.01 22.01 -7.82
CA GLN A 18 2.13 21.78 -8.71
C GLN A 18 2.77 20.40 -8.51
N LEU A 19 2.76 19.89 -7.27
CA LEU A 19 3.20 18.52 -6.98
C LEU A 19 2.23 17.49 -7.61
N LYS A 20 0.92 17.74 -7.56
CA LYS A 20 -0.11 16.89 -8.20
C LYS A 20 0.03 16.88 -9.72
N TYR A 21 0.18 18.05 -10.35
CA TYR A 21 0.42 18.14 -11.80
C TYR A 21 1.68 17.37 -12.21
N ARG A 22 2.80 17.52 -11.50
CA ARG A 22 4.03 16.79 -11.83
C ARG A 22 3.90 15.27 -11.73
N LEU A 23 3.00 14.75 -10.91
CA LEU A 23 2.75 13.31 -10.82
C LEU A 23 2.08 12.73 -12.07
N THR A 24 1.38 13.56 -12.87
CA THR A 24 0.75 13.14 -14.13
C THR A 24 1.74 13.05 -15.28
N ILE A 25 2.96 13.57 -15.13
CA ILE A 25 4.00 13.50 -16.15
C ILE A 25 4.62 12.10 -16.15
N ASP A 26 4.42 11.35 -17.23
CA ASP A 26 4.89 9.96 -17.32
C ASP A 26 6.41 9.83 -17.41
N VAL A 27 7.05 10.73 -18.15
CA VAL A 27 8.50 10.76 -18.37
C VAL A 27 9.30 11.34 -17.21
N LEU A 28 8.65 11.64 -16.08
CA LEU A 28 9.33 12.18 -14.91
C LEU A 28 10.31 11.15 -14.32
N PRO A 29 11.56 11.53 -14.00
CA PRO A 29 12.53 10.62 -13.40
C PRO A 29 11.98 9.89 -12.17
N LYS A 30 12.22 8.59 -12.09
CA LYS A 30 11.70 7.71 -11.03
C LYS A 30 12.01 8.23 -9.63
N THR A 31 13.20 8.78 -9.42
CA THR A 31 13.64 9.37 -8.15
C THR A 31 12.81 10.57 -7.74
N ILE A 32 12.41 11.40 -8.70
CA ILE A 32 11.54 12.56 -8.47
C ILE A 32 10.12 12.08 -8.23
N LYS A 33 9.59 11.15 -9.05
CA LYS A 33 8.24 10.57 -8.87
C LYS A 33 8.09 9.92 -7.49
N PHE A 34 9.13 9.22 -7.01
CA PHE A 34 9.19 8.64 -5.66
C PHE A 34 9.08 9.71 -4.56
N ARG A 35 9.92 10.77 -4.63
CA ARG A 35 9.87 11.87 -3.66
C ARG A 35 8.51 12.58 -3.69
N LEU A 36 7.97 12.87 -4.87
CA LEU A 36 6.65 13.49 -5.02
C LEU A 36 5.55 12.65 -4.39
N LYS A 37 5.56 11.33 -4.61
CA LYS A 37 4.63 10.41 -3.93
C LYS A 37 4.77 10.53 -2.41
N GLN A 38 5.97 10.48 -1.85
CA GLN A 38 6.18 10.66 -0.40
C GLN A 38 5.70 12.01 0.15
N TYR A 39 5.73 13.08 -0.66
CA TYR A 39 5.19 14.38 -0.28
C TYR A 39 3.66 14.42 -0.36
N ALA A 40 3.08 13.83 -1.39
CA ALA A 40 1.63 13.80 -1.64
C ALA A 40 0.88 12.78 -0.75
N THR A 41 1.47 11.62 -0.44
CA THR A 41 0.85 10.58 0.40
C THR A 41 1.04 10.82 1.90
N LYS A 42 1.78 11.85 2.32
CA LYS A 42 1.88 12.20 3.75
C LYS A 42 0.57 12.68 4.37
N THR A 43 -0.50 12.83 3.60
CA THR A 43 -1.84 13.15 4.11
C THR A 43 -2.75 11.96 4.29
N TYR A 44 -2.51 10.77 3.71
CA TYR A 44 -3.41 9.64 3.94
C TYR A 44 -2.67 8.30 3.97
N GLU A 45 -3.01 7.57 5.04
CA GLU A 45 -2.73 6.16 5.33
C GLU A 45 -1.32 5.84 5.82
N ALA A 46 -1.26 5.67 7.15
CA ALA A 46 -0.29 4.79 7.78
C ALA A 46 -0.10 3.56 6.89
N ALA A 47 1.13 3.37 6.41
CA ALA A 47 1.55 2.14 5.74
C ALA A 47 0.90 0.97 6.48
N GLY A 48 0.03 0.24 5.76
CA GLY A 48 -0.92 -0.70 6.33
C GLY A 48 -0.31 -1.46 7.50
N THR A 49 -0.96 -1.36 8.65
CA THR A 49 -0.65 -2.18 9.82
C THR A 49 -0.44 -3.60 9.33
N SER A 50 0.81 -4.08 9.41
CA SER A 50 1.17 -5.44 9.00
C SER A 50 0.10 -6.37 9.54
N GLN A 51 -0.60 -7.07 8.66
CA GLN A 51 -1.77 -7.85 9.03
C GLN A 51 -1.32 -9.01 9.93
N ARG A 52 -1.25 -8.75 11.24
CA ARG A 52 -0.91 -9.75 12.25
C ARG A 52 -2.16 -10.54 12.54
N VAL A 53 -2.57 -11.41 11.62
CA VAL A 53 -3.46 -12.50 11.99
C VAL A 53 -2.60 -13.49 12.77
N ARG A 54 -2.72 -13.43 14.10
CA ARG A 54 -2.02 -14.35 15.02
C ARG A 54 -2.49 -15.80 14.89
N ALA A 55 -3.59 -16.06 14.17
CA ALA A 55 -4.12 -17.40 13.95
C ALA A 55 -3.62 -17.99 12.62
N SER A 56 -2.84 -19.07 12.70
CA SER A 56 -2.51 -19.90 11.55
C SER A 56 -3.76 -20.65 11.09
N GLY A 57 -3.95 -20.76 9.78
CA GLY A 57 -5.05 -21.52 9.20
C GLY A 57 -4.73 -22.05 7.82
N ARG A 58 -5.70 -22.71 7.20
CA ARG A 58 -5.54 -23.27 5.86
C ARG A 58 -5.63 -22.17 4.79
N CYS A 59 -4.80 -22.26 3.76
CA CYS A 59 -4.96 -21.44 2.57
C CYS A 59 -6.33 -21.67 1.91
N ALA A 60 -7.05 -20.58 1.63
CA ALA A 60 -8.37 -20.59 1.00
C ALA A 60 -8.36 -21.06 -0.46
N PHE A 61 -7.20 -20.98 -1.12
CA PHE A 61 -7.03 -21.26 -2.55
C PHE A 61 -6.43 -22.65 -2.82
N CYS A 62 -6.00 -23.35 -1.77
CA CYS A 62 -5.53 -24.73 -1.88
C CYS A 62 -6.70 -25.73 -1.88
N VAL A 63 -6.76 -26.59 -2.90
CA VAL A 63 -7.62 -27.79 -2.92
C VAL A 63 -7.53 -28.58 -1.61
N ARG A 64 -8.66 -29.16 -1.16
CA ARG A 64 -8.80 -29.74 0.20
C ARG A 64 -7.67 -30.70 0.59
N ALA A 65 -7.22 -31.53 -0.35
CA ALA A 65 -6.15 -32.51 -0.16
C ALA A 65 -4.77 -31.91 0.20
N LYS A 66 -4.43 -30.70 -0.28
CA LYS A 66 -3.09 -30.10 -0.03
C LYS A 66 -2.90 -29.56 1.40
N ASP A 67 -4.00 -29.28 2.12
CA ASP A 67 -4.09 -28.70 3.48
C ASP A 67 -2.98 -27.70 3.90
N ARG A 68 -2.54 -26.83 2.99
CA ARG A 68 -1.42 -25.93 3.27
C ARG A 68 -1.79 -24.92 4.34
N LYS A 69 -1.03 -24.88 5.43
CA LYS A 69 -1.18 -23.89 6.49
C LYS A 69 -0.42 -22.60 6.15
N THR A 70 -0.97 -21.47 6.56
CA THR A 70 -0.40 -20.14 6.38
C THR A 70 -0.86 -19.22 7.51
N THR A 71 -0.03 -18.24 7.81
CA THR A 71 -0.36 -17.09 8.68
C THR A 71 -0.51 -15.81 7.86
N LYS A 72 -0.28 -15.88 6.55
CA LYS A 72 -0.36 -14.75 5.62
C LYS A 72 -1.78 -14.63 5.07
N VAL A 73 -2.18 -13.40 4.82
CA VAL A 73 -3.52 -13.01 4.39
C VAL A 73 -3.42 -12.00 3.25
N CYS A 74 -4.40 -12.03 2.35
CA CYS A 74 -4.49 -11.05 1.27
C CYS A 74 -4.67 -9.64 1.82
N THR A 75 -3.85 -8.70 1.36
CA THR A 75 -3.94 -7.29 1.75
C THR A 75 -5.26 -6.65 1.35
N ASN A 76 -5.90 -7.14 0.29
CA ASN A 76 -7.15 -6.58 -0.25
C ASN A 76 -8.41 -7.23 0.34
N CYS A 77 -8.39 -8.53 0.66
CA CYS A 77 -9.60 -9.26 1.11
C CYS A 77 -9.43 -10.10 2.39
N ALA A 78 -8.27 -10.03 3.04
CA ALA A 78 -7.96 -10.70 4.31
C ALA A 78 -8.06 -12.25 4.34
N ARG A 79 -8.30 -12.92 3.21
CA ARG A 79 -8.31 -14.39 3.12
C ARG A 79 -6.91 -14.98 3.27
N LEU A 80 -6.80 -16.12 3.93
CA LEU A 80 -5.54 -16.85 4.13
C LEU A 80 -4.94 -17.33 2.80
N ILE A 81 -3.72 -16.89 2.51
CA ILE A 81 -2.98 -17.19 1.27
C ILE A 81 -1.64 -17.86 1.58
N CYS A 82 -1.35 -18.98 0.93
CA CYS A 82 -0.02 -19.59 0.98
C CYS A 82 0.87 -18.98 -0.11
N ARG A 83 2.20 -19.17 0.01
CA ARG A 83 3.18 -18.61 -0.92
C ARG A 83 2.93 -18.96 -2.41
N ASP A 84 2.36 -20.13 -2.70
CA ASP A 84 2.05 -20.57 -4.06
C ASP A 84 0.82 -19.89 -4.69
N HIS A 85 -0.09 -19.37 -3.87
CA HIS A 85 -1.31 -18.68 -4.34
C HIS A 85 -1.20 -17.16 -4.16
N ILE A 86 0.05 -16.66 -4.10
CA ILE A 86 0.46 -15.26 -3.93
C ILE A 86 0.58 -14.83 -2.45
N ILE A 87 1.59 -14.01 -2.16
CA ILE A 87 2.06 -13.66 -0.81
C ILE A 87 1.33 -12.43 -0.23
N GLU A 88 1.06 -11.43 -1.07
CA GLU A 88 0.45 -10.15 -0.66
C GLU A 88 -0.99 -10.01 -1.18
N THR A 89 -1.28 -10.40 -2.43
CA THR A 89 -2.60 -10.25 -3.05
C THR A 89 -3.09 -11.57 -3.62
N CYS A 90 -4.27 -12.07 -3.21
CA CYS A 90 -4.77 -13.37 -3.69
C CYS A 90 -5.17 -13.35 -5.19
N PRO A 91 -5.35 -14.52 -5.83
CA PRO A 91 -5.65 -14.61 -7.26
C PRO A 91 -6.91 -13.85 -7.66
N ASP A 92 -7.98 -13.95 -6.87
CA ASP A 92 -9.24 -13.24 -7.16
C ASP A 92 -9.04 -11.72 -7.18
N CYS A 93 -8.41 -11.16 -6.13
CA CYS A 93 -8.13 -9.73 -6.04
C CYS A 93 -7.05 -9.22 -7.03
N PHE A 94 -6.30 -10.11 -7.67
CA PHE A 94 -5.36 -9.74 -8.71
C PHE A 94 -6.05 -9.56 -10.06
N ILE A 95 -7.12 -10.33 -10.32
CA ILE A 95 -7.91 -10.26 -11.56
C ILE A 95 -8.83 -9.02 -11.55
N ASP A 96 -9.25 -8.56 -10.37
CA ASP A 96 -10.10 -7.38 -10.19
C ASP A 96 -9.35 -6.03 -10.26
N MET A 97 -8.08 -6.00 -10.71
CA MET A 97 -7.29 -4.77 -10.98
C MET A 97 -7.21 -4.45 -12.46
#